data_AF-A0A9W7SMQ9-F1
#
_entry.id   AF-A0A9W7SMQ9-F1
#
_cell.length_a   1.000
_cell.length_b   1.000
_cell.length_c   1.000
_cell.angle_alpha   90.00
_cell.angle_beta   90.00
_cell.angle_gamma   90.00
#
_symmetry.space_group_name_H-M   'P 1'
#
loop_
_entity.id
_entity.type
_entity.pdbx_description
1 polymer ?
#
loop_
_entity_poly.entity_id
_entity_poly.type
_entity_poly.pdbx_seq_one_letter_code
_entity_poly.pdbx_strand_id
1 'polypeptide(L)'
;MAWRRRSFLLAICPLLFLIVLGFILFDHSLNLKSSLAPLHKPIWSLIGVDLGSEPPPDESPYGALVVAGQGHTTDLSWVRRVRFWKLYNYDVDARPDRHNRFKIPENKGHEAMVYLSFIIDHYEILPWASIFIHGHAESWHQEFDMAGLISGMRLEALQEEGYISLRCDWYPSCPAEMKPVHRDSAVSGPGALHKESEAAIAGNWRFILPGETLPKIIASQCCAQFAVTRRAIQRRPKSDYERMRQWLLDSLLEDEVSGRVFEKLWAYIFTGDAVQ
;
A
#
# COMPACT_ATOMS: atom_id res chain seq x y z
N MET A 1 69.26 46.04 -32.98
CA MET A 1 67.79 46.09 -32.81
C MET A 1 67.33 44.77 -32.21
N ALA A 2 66.62 44.79 -31.08
CA ALA A 2 65.96 43.61 -30.53
C ALA A 2 64.61 44.07 -29.97
N TRP A 3 63.50 43.59 -30.54
CA TRP A 3 62.15 44.03 -30.15
C TRP A 3 61.37 42.88 -29.52
N ARG A 4 60.57 43.21 -28.51
CA ARG A 4 59.87 42.26 -27.63
C ARG A 4 58.75 41.52 -28.36
N ARG A 5 58.54 40.24 -27.99
CA ARG A 5 57.20 39.65 -27.92
C ARG A 5 57.02 38.93 -26.58
N ARG A 6 56.04 39.39 -25.80
CA ARG A 6 55.44 38.73 -24.63
C ARG A 6 53.94 38.99 -24.67
N SER A 7 53.18 38.22 -23.89
CA SER A 7 51.74 38.42 -23.59
C SER A 7 50.74 37.88 -24.63
N PHE A 8 50.50 36.56 -24.58
CA PHE A 8 49.28 35.92 -25.10
C PHE A 8 48.65 34.88 -24.16
N LEU A 9 49.17 34.71 -22.93
CA LEU A 9 48.81 33.61 -22.01
C LEU A 9 47.94 34.01 -20.79
N LEU A 10 47.51 35.26 -20.67
CA LEU A 10 46.87 35.78 -19.44
C LEU A 10 45.34 35.94 -19.50
N ALA A 11 44.69 35.70 -20.64
CA ALA A 11 43.24 35.92 -20.81
C ALA A 11 42.36 34.67 -20.65
N ILE A 12 42.93 33.46 -20.71
CA ILE A 12 42.16 32.20 -20.73
C ILE A 12 41.71 31.76 -19.31
N CYS A 13 42.51 32.10 -18.29
CA CYS A 13 42.29 31.65 -16.91
C CYS A 13 41.01 32.17 -16.23
N PRO A 14 40.66 33.48 -16.27
CA PRO A 14 39.48 33.98 -15.54
C PRO A 14 38.15 33.52 -16.15
N LEU A 15 38.09 33.28 -17.47
CA LEU A 15 36.86 32.83 -18.12
C LEU A 15 36.49 31.40 -17.72
N LEU A 16 37.49 30.50 -17.67
CA LEU A 16 37.32 29.13 -17.16
C LEU A 16 36.86 29.12 -15.69
N PHE A 17 37.42 30.01 -14.86
CA PHE A 17 37.03 30.10 -13.45
C PHE A 17 35.56 30.52 -13.28
N LEU A 18 35.09 31.50 -14.06
CA LEU A 18 33.68 31.92 -14.05
C LEU A 18 32.73 30.84 -14.56
N ILE A 19 33.14 30.06 -15.58
CA ILE A 19 32.35 28.92 -16.07
C ILE A 19 32.24 27.84 -14.99
N VAL A 20 33.35 27.45 -14.36
CA VAL A 20 33.34 26.44 -13.28
C VAL A 20 32.53 26.91 -12.06
N LEU A 21 32.68 28.17 -11.65
CA LEU A 21 31.88 28.74 -10.56
C LEU A 21 30.38 28.79 -10.92
N GLY A 22 30.05 29.09 -12.18
CA GLY A 22 28.68 29.04 -12.70
C GLY A 22 28.10 27.62 -12.64
N PHE A 23 28.85 26.59 -13.03
CA PHE A 23 28.44 25.19 -12.90
C PHE A 23 28.25 24.78 -11.44
N ILE A 24 29.18 25.14 -10.54
CA ILE A 24 29.05 24.84 -9.10
C ILE A 24 27.82 25.50 -8.50
N LEU A 25 27.57 26.78 -8.78
CA LEU A 25 26.40 27.50 -8.26
C LEU A 25 25.08 26.98 -8.87
N PHE A 26 25.09 26.57 -10.14
CA PHE A 26 23.93 25.96 -10.80
C PHE A 26 23.61 24.58 -10.21
N ASP A 27 24.62 23.73 -10.01
CA ASP A 27 24.49 22.41 -9.37
C ASP A 27 24.04 22.54 -7.91
N HIS A 28 24.58 23.50 -7.16
CA HIS A 28 24.13 23.77 -5.79
C HIS A 28 22.68 24.30 -5.73
N SER A 29 22.24 25.04 -6.75
CA SER A 29 20.84 25.47 -6.93
C SER A 29 19.92 24.30 -7.29
N LEU A 30 20.37 23.36 -8.14
CA LEU A 30 19.63 22.13 -8.44
C LEU A 30 19.49 21.25 -7.20
N ASN A 31 20.56 21.10 -6.40
CA ASN A 31 20.54 20.36 -5.15
C ASN A 31 19.69 21.03 -4.06
N LEU A 32 19.62 22.36 -3.99
CA LEU A 32 18.64 23.04 -3.11
C LEU A 32 17.18 22.79 -3.53
N LYS A 33 16.91 22.65 -4.84
CA LYS A 33 15.57 22.34 -5.35
C LYS A 33 15.18 20.88 -5.18
N SER A 34 16.13 19.93 -5.24
CA SER A 34 15.85 18.52 -4.91
C SER A 34 15.65 18.30 -3.40
N SER A 35 16.31 19.08 -2.55
CA SER A 35 16.13 19.06 -1.09
C SER A 35 14.75 19.59 -0.61
N LEU A 36 13.97 20.23 -1.48
CA LEU A 36 12.64 20.75 -1.18
C LEU A 36 11.56 19.99 -1.96
N ALA A 37 11.58 18.67 -1.86
CA ALA A 37 10.43 17.85 -2.23
C ALA A 37 9.21 18.28 -1.36
N PRO A 38 7.99 18.43 -1.93
CA PRO A 38 6.81 18.63 -1.13
C PRO A 38 6.64 17.49 -0.13
N LEU A 39 6.13 17.80 1.06
CA LEU A 39 5.89 16.84 2.12
C LEU A 39 4.69 15.95 1.72
N HIS A 40 4.96 14.93 0.89
CA HIS A 40 3.95 14.09 0.24
C HIS A 40 3.39 12.98 1.13
N LYS A 41 4.04 12.70 2.26
CA LYS A 41 3.58 11.69 3.22
C LYS A 41 2.53 12.30 4.17
N PRO A 42 1.55 11.54 4.68
CA PRO A 42 0.59 12.04 5.67
C PRO A 42 1.30 12.46 6.97
N ILE A 43 0.74 13.43 7.71
CA ILE A 43 1.41 14.04 8.88
C ILE A 43 1.90 13.01 9.90
N TRP A 44 1.15 11.93 10.13
CA TRP A 44 1.52 10.87 11.07
C TRP A 44 2.76 10.06 10.71
N SER A 45 3.20 10.02 9.44
CA SER A 45 4.45 9.33 9.05
C SER A 45 5.67 10.25 9.06
N LEU A 46 5.44 11.56 9.25
CA LEU A 46 6.45 12.60 9.37
C LEU A 46 6.72 12.93 10.83
N ILE A 47 5.67 12.89 11.66
CA ILE A 47 5.81 12.76 13.10
C ILE A 47 6.26 11.32 13.37
N GLY A 48 7.57 11.10 13.31
CA GLY A 48 8.21 9.86 13.74
C GLY A 48 8.07 9.66 15.25
N VAL A 49 6.84 9.46 15.73
CA VAL A 49 6.61 8.90 17.06
C VAL A 49 7.11 7.47 16.99
N ASP A 50 8.33 7.28 17.47
CA ASP A 50 8.86 5.96 17.80
C ASP A 50 8.10 5.41 19.02
N LEU A 51 6.82 5.11 18.79
CA LEU A 51 6.12 4.05 19.49
C LEU A 51 6.86 2.77 19.12
N GLY A 52 7.92 2.50 19.90
CA GLY A 52 8.89 1.43 19.65
C GLY A 52 8.18 0.15 19.26
N SER A 53 8.68 -0.52 18.22
CA SER A 53 7.96 -1.60 17.57
C SER A 53 7.64 -2.70 18.57
N GLU A 54 6.34 -2.90 18.83
CA GLU A 54 5.84 -3.90 19.77
C GLU A 54 6.31 -5.29 19.28
N PRO A 55 7.06 -6.05 20.10
CA PRO A 55 7.55 -7.37 19.69
C PRO A 55 6.38 -8.32 19.43
N PRO A 56 6.56 -9.33 18.55
CA PRO A 56 5.58 -10.39 18.38
C PRO A 56 5.29 -11.08 19.73
N PRO A 57 4.06 -11.56 19.96
CA PRO A 57 3.73 -12.32 21.16
C PRO A 57 4.59 -13.57 21.30
N ASP A 58 5.14 -13.82 22.48
CA ASP A 58 5.93 -15.03 22.80
C ASP A 58 5.12 -16.33 22.65
N GLU A 59 3.79 -16.23 22.82
CA GLU A 59 2.86 -17.36 22.71
C GLU A 59 1.79 -17.12 21.63
N SER A 60 1.33 -18.20 21.02
CA SER A 60 0.26 -18.15 20.03
C SER A 60 -1.14 -17.97 20.67
N PRO A 61 -2.08 -17.26 20.02
CA PRO A 61 -2.00 -16.77 18.65
C PRO A 61 -1.28 -15.42 18.51
N TYR A 62 -0.40 -15.32 17.50
CA TYR A 62 0.27 -14.06 17.14
C TYR A 62 -0.72 -13.00 16.66
N GLY A 63 -1.85 -13.44 16.08
CA GLY A 63 -2.96 -12.55 15.82
C GLY A 63 -4.07 -13.16 14.98
N ALA A 64 -4.64 -12.37 14.06
CA ALA A 64 -5.77 -12.77 13.23
C ALA A 64 -5.34 -13.22 11.83
N LEU A 65 -5.96 -14.29 11.33
CA LEU A 65 -6.02 -14.64 9.91
C LEU A 65 -7.42 -14.33 9.41
N VAL A 66 -7.57 -13.26 8.64
CA VAL A 66 -8.81 -12.76 8.07
C VAL A 66 -8.93 -13.26 6.63
N VAL A 67 -9.94 -14.08 6.38
CA VAL A 67 -10.16 -14.71 5.07
C VAL A 67 -11.45 -14.18 4.46
N ALA A 68 -11.35 -13.61 3.26
CA ALA A 68 -12.50 -13.31 2.41
C ALA A 68 -12.76 -14.51 1.48
N GLY A 69 -13.83 -15.26 1.74
CA GLY A 69 -14.22 -16.43 0.96
C GLY A 69 -15.62 -16.31 0.38
N GLN A 70 -15.85 -16.91 -0.78
CA GLN A 70 -17.19 -17.15 -1.33
C GLN A 70 -17.67 -18.51 -0.82
N GLY A 71 -18.70 -18.50 0.05
CA GLY A 71 -19.06 -19.57 0.99
C GLY A 71 -18.74 -21.01 0.60
N HIS A 72 -19.70 -21.69 -0.03
CA HIS A 72 -19.60 -23.12 -0.32
C HIS A 72 -18.69 -23.49 -1.51
N THR A 73 -18.23 -22.51 -2.29
CA THR A 73 -17.35 -22.72 -3.46
C THR A 73 -15.86 -22.71 -3.08
N THR A 74 -15.51 -22.10 -1.95
CA THR A 74 -14.13 -21.96 -1.47
C THR A 74 -13.76 -23.13 -0.55
N ASP A 75 -12.84 -24.01 -0.98
CA ASP A 75 -12.23 -24.96 -0.04
C ASP A 75 -11.27 -24.23 0.91
N LEU A 76 -11.65 -24.16 2.19
CA LEU A 76 -10.82 -23.62 3.29
C LEU A 76 -10.18 -24.73 4.14
N SER A 77 -10.24 -25.99 3.70
CA SER A 77 -9.66 -27.12 4.43
C SER A 77 -8.14 -26.98 4.62
N TRP A 78 -7.49 -26.21 3.74
CA TRP A 78 -6.06 -25.90 3.76
C TRP A 78 -5.65 -24.97 4.91
N VAL A 79 -6.52 -24.07 5.41
CA VAL A 79 -6.11 -23.10 6.44
C VAL A 79 -5.82 -23.76 7.79
N ARG A 80 -6.23 -25.02 7.97
CA ARG A 80 -5.77 -25.89 9.08
C ARG A 80 -4.24 -26.09 9.10
N ARG A 81 -3.53 -25.84 7.99
CA ARG A 81 -2.06 -25.82 7.92
C ARG A 81 -1.47 -24.52 8.48
N VAL A 82 -2.22 -23.42 8.48
CA VAL A 82 -1.80 -22.14 9.07
C VAL A 82 -1.93 -22.22 10.58
N ARG A 83 -0.81 -22.44 11.26
CA ARG A 83 -0.73 -22.51 12.72
C ARG A 83 -0.48 -21.13 13.31
N PHE A 84 -0.78 -20.98 14.61
CA PHE A 84 -0.50 -19.79 15.42
C PHE A 84 -1.28 -18.51 15.06
N TRP A 85 -2.23 -18.56 14.13
CA TRP A 85 -3.15 -17.46 13.83
C TRP A 85 -4.60 -17.86 14.14
N LYS A 86 -5.38 -16.93 14.70
CA LYS A 86 -6.80 -17.13 14.98
C LYS A 86 -7.61 -16.82 13.72
N LEU A 87 -8.34 -17.80 13.21
CA LEU A 87 -9.15 -17.67 12.00
C LEU A 87 -10.39 -16.78 12.21
N TYR A 88 -10.56 -15.81 11.31
CA TYR A 88 -11.75 -15.01 11.08
C TYR A 88 -12.18 -15.20 9.62
N ASN A 89 -13.03 -16.20 9.38
CA ASN A 89 -13.55 -16.51 8.06
C ASN A 89 -14.83 -15.71 7.79
N TYR A 90 -14.81 -14.85 6.77
CA TYR A 90 -15.99 -14.14 6.27
C TYR A 90 -16.46 -14.79 4.97
N ASP A 91 -17.68 -15.30 5.00
CA ASP A 91 -18.41 -15.71 3.81
C ASP A 91 -19.14 -14.49 3.25
N VAL A 92 -18.75 -14.03 2.06
CA VAL A 92 -19.32 -12.83 1.42
C VAL A 92 -20.73 -13.06 0.87
N ASP A 93 -21.12 -14.33 0.66
CA ASP A 93 -22.43 -14.73 0.14
C ASP A 93 -23.39 -15.18 1.25
N ALA A 94 -22.90 -15.32 2.48
CA ALA A 94 -23.70 -15.69 3.63
C ALA A 94 -24.78 -14.63 3.92
N ARG A 95 -26.04 -15.05 3.88
CA ARG A 95 -27.16 -14.23 4.34
C ARG A 95 -26.97 -13.84 5.82
N PRO A 96 -27.38 -12.63 6.24
CA PRO A 96 -27.29 -12.19 7.64
C PRO A 96 -28.10 -13.04 8.64
N ASP A 97 -27.57 -14.19 9.07
CA ASP A 97 -28.11 -14.99 10.18
C ASP A 97 -27.69 -14.41 11.55
N ARG A 98 -28.52 -14.57 12.57
CA ARG A 98 -28.22 -14.25 13.97
C ARG A 98 -27.05 -15.06 14.53
N HIS A 99 -26.75 -16.23 13.96
CA HIS A 99 -25.65 -17.10 14.39
C HIS A 99 -24.34 -16.85 13.63
N ASN A 100 -24.37 -16.20 12.46
CA ASN A 100 -23.13 -15.82 11.78
C ASN A 100 -22.47 -14.68 12.56
N ARG A 101 -21.28 -14.95 13.12
CA ARG A 101 -20.51 -14.00 13.94
C ARG A 101 -19.71 -12.99 13.13
N PHE A 102 -19.49 -13.26 11.84
CA PHE A 102 -18.67 -12.46 10.96
C PHE A 102 -19.53 -11.97 9.79
N LYS A 103 -19.92 -10.69 9.85
CA LYS A 103 -20.87 -10.10 8.91
C LYS A 103 -20.23 -8.92 8.20
N ILE A 104 -20.52 -8.82 6.91
CA ILE A 104 -20.36 -7.59 6.14
C ILE A 104 -21.73 -6.90 6.01
N PRO A 105 -21.78 -5.56 5.88
CA PRO A 105 -23.05 -4.85 5.68
C PRO A 105 -23.70 -5.19 4.32
N GLU A 106 -22.88 -5.37 3.28
CA GLU A 106 -23.30 -5.69 1.91
C GLU A 106 -22.14 -6.36 1.17
N ASN A 107 -22.41 -7.25 0.20
CA ASN A 107 -21.37 -7.80 -0.67
C ASN A 107 -21.05 -6.79 -1.78
N LYS A 108 -20.23 -5.78 -1.44
CA LYS A 108 -19.83 -4.68 -2.32
C LYS A 108 -18.30 -4.53 -2.34
N GLY A 109 -17.69 -4.58 -3.52
CA GLY A 109 -16.24 -4.35 -3.69
C GLY A 109 -15.35 -5.47 -3.17
N HIS A 110 -15.84 -6.71 -3.26
CA HIS A 110 -15.07 -7.94 -3.02
C HIS A 110 -14.46 -7.98 -1.60
N GLU A 111 -13.18 -8.35 -1.47
CA GLU A 111 -12.49 -8.50 -0.19
C GLU A 111 -12.40 -7.19 0.62
N ALA A 112 -12.50 -6.04 -0.04
CA ALA A 112 -12.34 -4.75 0.63
C ALA A 112 -13.39 -4.52 1.72
N MET A 113 -14.64 -4.98 1.49
CA MET A 113 -15.68 -4.88 2.51
C MET A 113 -15.38 -5.75 3.75
N VAL A 114 -14.83 -6.95 3.53
CA VAL A 114 -14.43 -7.87 4.59
C VAL A 114 -13.31 -7.24 5.42
N TYR A 115 -12.28 -6.71 4.77
CA TYR A 115 -11.10 -6.18 5.45
C TYR A 115 -11.47 -4.91 6.24
N LEU A 116 -12.23 -3.99 5.65
CA LEU A 116 -12.74 -2.80 6.34
C LEU A 116 -13.63 -3.17 7.52
N SER A 117 -14.55 -4.13 7.35
CA SER A 117 -15.46 -4.53 8.43
C SER A 117 -14.72 -5.21 9.59
N PHE A 118 -13.75 -6.09 9.30
CA PHE A 118 -12.90 -6.66 10.34
C PHE A 118 -12.16 -5.56 11.13
N ILE A 119 -11.52 -4.61 10.43
CA ILE A 119 -10.77 -3.51 11.06
C ILE A 119 -11.68 -2.66 11.94
N ILE A 120 -12.85 -2.25 11.45
CA ILE A 120 -13.80 -1.39 12.18
C ILE A 120 -14.34 -2.12 13.42
N ASP A 121 -14.77 -3.38 13.27
CA ASP A 121 -15.45 -4.12 14.32
C ASP A 121 -14.47 -4.53 15.45
N HIS A 122 -13.18 -4.68 15.13
CA HIS A 122 -12.14 -5.09 16.09
C HIS A 122 -11.17 -3.95 16.49
N TYR A 123 -11.35 -2.71 16.00
CA TYR A 123 -10.36 -1.63 16.09
C TYR A 123 -9.75 -1.42 17.50
N GLU A 124 -10.59 -1.43 18.53
CA GLU A 124 -10.20 -1.23 19.95
C GLU A 124 -9.48 -2.45 20.57
N ILE A 125 -9.62 -3.62 19.94
CA ILE A 125 -9.15 -4.93 20.43
C ILE A 125 -8.35 -5.68 19.36
N LEU A 126 -7.70 -4.94 18.45
CA LEU A 126 -6.88 -5.52 17.39
C LEU A 126 -5.77 -6.41 18.00
N PRO A 127 -5.52 -7.60 17.43
CA PRO A 127 -4.35 -8.40 17.80
C PRO A 127 -3.04 -7.71 17.41
N TRP A 128 -1.88 -8.21 17.85
CA TRP A 128 -0.58 -7.68 17.45
C TRP A 128 -0.44 -7.51 15.93
N ALA A 129 -0.84 -8.51 15.14
CA ALA A 129 -0.96 -8.40 13.69
C ALA A 129 -2.21 -9.08 13.12
N SER A 130 -2.60 -8.65 11.92
CA SER A 130 -3.68 -9.22 11.12
C SER A 130 -3.16 -9.55 9.72
N ILE A 131 -3.45 -10.76 9.27
CA ILE A 131 -3.20 -11.23 7.91
C ILE A 131 -4.51 -11.18 7.15
N PHE A 132 -4.54 -10.53 6.00
CA PHE A 132 -5.71 -10.39 5.13
C PHE A 132 -5.44 -11.13 3.82
N ILE A 133 -6.31 -12.09 3.50
CA ILE A 133 -6.17 -12.95 2.32
C ILE A 133 -7.51 -13.30 1.65
N HIS A 134 -7.42 -13.78 0.42
CA HIS A 134 -8.51 -14.49 -0.27
C HIS A 134 -8.64 -15.92 0.25
N GLY A 135 -9.75 -16.58 -0.08
CA GLY A 135 -10.00 -17.96 0.33
C GLY A 135 -9.20 -19.06 -0.39
N HIS A 136 -8.54 -18.76 -1.52
CA HIS A 136 -7.85 -19.77 -2.32
C HIS A 136 -6.46 -20.14 -1.76
N ALA A 137 -6.14 -21.44 -1.75
CA ALA A 137 -4.85 -21.96 -1.28
C ALA A 137 -3.69 -21.68 -2.25
N GLU A 138 -4.00 -21.66 -3.54
CA GLU A 138 -3.09 -21.50 -4.67
C GLU A 138 -3.78 -20.58 -5.69
N SER A 139 -3.01 -19.75 -6.40
CA SER A 139 -3.48 -18.93 -7.52
C SER A 139 -2.32 -18.61 -8.47
N TRP A 140 -2.63 -18.20 -9.69
CA TRP A 140 -1.66 -17.81 -10.72
C TRP A 140 -0.74 -16.65 -10.29
N HIS A 141 -1.14 -15.87 -9.27
CA HIS A 141 -0.42 -14.74 -8.71
C HIS A 141 0.22 -15.04 -7.33
N GLN A 142 0.45 -16.31 -7.00
CA GLN A 142 1.13 -16.76 -5.77
C GLN A 142 2.34 -17.63 -6.16
N GLU A 143 3.52 -17.34 -5.62
CA GLU A 143 4.76 -18.08 -5.93
C GLU A 143 4.86 -19.41 -5.16
N PHE A 144 4.15 -19.50 -4.03
CA PHE A 144 4.01 -20.67 -3.16
C PHE A 144 2.58 -20.75 -2.65
N ASP A 145 2.17 -21.90 -2.13
CA ASP A 145 0.85 -22.02 -1.50
C ASP A 145 0.71 -21.06 -0.29
N MET A 146 -0.50 -20.53 -0.07
CA MET A 146 -0.76 -19.48 0.92
C MET A 146 -0.39 -19.88 2.36
N ALA A 147 -0.51 -21.15 2.74
CA ALA A 147 -0.04 -21.59 4.06
C ALA A 147 1.49 -21.60 4.15
N GLY A 148 2.18 -21.90 3.06
CA GLY A 148 3.64 -21.75 2.93
C GLY A 148 4.07 -20.29 3.08
N LEU A 149 3.43 -19.37 2.36
CA LEU A 149 3.70 -17.92 2.44
C LEU A 149 3.52 -17.39 3.87
N ILE A 150 2.38 -17.70 4.52
CA ILE A 150 2.11 -17.28 5.91
C ILE A 150 3.10 -17.90 6.91
N SER A 151 3.48 -19.18 6.72
CA SER A 151 4.40 -19.87 7.63
C SER A 151 5.87 -19.45 7.46
N GLY A 152 6.24 -18.98 6.26
CA GLY A 152 7.58 -18.47 5.96
C GLY A 152 7.78 -16.98 6.28
N MET A 153 6.71 -16.25 6.57
CA MET A 153 6.76 -14.83 6.89
C MET A 153 7.54 -14.59 8.20
N ARG A 154 8.57 -13.74 8.14
CA ARG A 154 9.36 -13.35 9.31
C ARG A 154 8.60 -12.33 10.16
N LEU A 155 8.33 -12.67 11.41
CA LEU A 155 7.59 -11.80 12.33
C LEU A 155 8.37 -10.53 12.69
N GLU A 156 9.70 -10.61 12.75
CA GLU A 156 10.56 -9.44 13.03
C GLU A 156 10.51 -8.43 11.86
N ALA A 157 10.49 -8.91 10.62
CA ALA A 157 10.31 -8.04 9.46
C ALA A 157 8.93 -7.36 9.47
N LEU A 158 7.88 -8.09 9.86
CA LEU A 158 6.54 -7.52 10.02
C LEU A 158 6.48 -6.49 11.16
N GLN A 159 7.21 -6.71 12.26
CA GLN A 159 7.36 -5.76 13.36
C GLN A 159 8.06 -4.46 12.91
N GLU A 160 9.13 -4.59 12.12
CA GLU A 160 9.94 -3.48 11.60
C GLU A 160 9.15 -2.63 10.59
N GLU A 161 8.71 -3.24 9.48
CA GLU A 161 8.02 -2.53 8.39
C GLU A 161 6.57 -2.13 8.76
N GLY A 162 5.92 -2.96 9.58
CA GLY A 162 4.53 -2.78 9.98
C GLY A 162 3.49 -3.24 8.95
N TYR A 163 3.89 -3.44 7.69
CA TYR A 163 3.11 -3.97 6.56
C TYR A 163 4.02 -4.83 5.67
N ILE A 164 3.55 -5.99 5.24
CA ILE A 164 4.23 -6.88 4.29
C ILE A 164 3.21 -7.43 3.29
N SER A 165 3.47 -7.30 1.99
CA SER A 165 2.72 -8.04 0.98
C SER A 165 3.10 -9.52 1.01
N LEU A 166 2.10 -10.41 0.89
CA LEU A 166 2.33 -11.85 0.77
C LEU A 166 2.67 -12.28 -0.67
N ARG A 167 2.68 -11.35 -1.63
CA ARG A 167 3.11 -11.61 -3.00
C ARG A 167 4.59 -11.28 -3.16
N CYS A 168 5.38 -12.25 -3.63
CA CYS A 168 6.83 -12.10 -3.80
C CYS A 168 7.24 -11.58 -5.19
N ASP A 169 6.30 -11.44 -6.12
CA ASP A 169 6.49 -10.84 -7.45
C ASP A 169 6.00 -9.38 -7.53
N TRP A 170 6.68 -8.60 -8.35
CA TRP A 170 6.38 -7.21 -8.66
C TRP A 170 5.50 -7.04 -9.92
N TYR A 171 5.48 -8.02 -10.84
CA TYR A 171 5.14 -7.88 -12.28
C TYR A 171 4.30 -6.67 -12.73
N PRO A 172 2.96 -6.61 -12.57
CA PRO A 172 2.16 -5.51 -13.14
C PRO A 172 2.30 -4.20 -12.34
N SER A 173 2.82 -4.29 -11.11
CA SER A 173 2.83 -3.20 -10.13
C SER A 173 4.04 -2.27 -10.27
N CYS A 174 5.17 -2.79 -10.72
CA CYS A 174 6.45 -2.07 -10.84
C CYS A 174 6.74 -1.70 -12.31
N PRO A 175 7.29 -0.50 -12.62
CA PRO A 175 7.75 0.55 -11.68
C PRO A 175 6.72 1.64 -11.36
N ALA A 176 5.60 1.70 -12.09
CA ALA A 176 4.59 2.74 -11.93
C ALA A 176 3.24 2.27 -12.49
N GLU A 177 2.60 1.32 -11.80
CA GLU A 177 1.29 0.77 -12.20
C GLU A 177 0.24 1.86 -12.29
N MET A 178 -0.12 2.51 -11.19
CA MET A 178 -1.15 3.55 -11.21
C MET A 178 -0.49 4.93 -11.29
N LYS A 179 -0.95 5.79 -12.21
CA LYS A 179 -0.56 7.20 -12.31
C LYS A 179 -1.79 8.12 -12.24
N PRO A 180 -2.49 8.23 -11.09
CA PRO A 180 -3.81 8.86 -11.02
C PRO A 180 -3.87 10.32 -11.52
N VAL A 181 -2.76 11.04 -11.39
CA VAL A 181 -2.63 12.46 -11.81
C VAL A 181 -2.50 12.61 -13.33
N HIS A 182 -1.72 11.75 -13.98
CA HIS A 182 -1.37 11.89 -15.41
C HIS A 182 -2.20 10.98 -16.32
N ARG A 183 -2.68 9.83 -15.80
CA ARG A 183 -3.50 8.82 -16.50
C ARG A 183 -2.88 8.33 -17.81
N ASP A 184 -1.54 8.26 -17.82
CA ASP A 184 -0.68 7.90 -18.94
C ASP A 184 0.13 6.62 -18.65
N SER A 185 -0.39 5.72 -17.82
CA SER A 185 0.29 4.47 -17.50
C SER A 185 0.44 3.60 -18.73
N ALA A 186 1.69 3.17 -18.98
CA ALA A 186 1.97 2.20 -20.01
C ALA A 186 1.35 0.87 -19.57
N VAL A 187 0.44 0.32 -20.39
CA VAL A 187 -0.29 -0.91 -20.06
C VAL A 187 0.70 -2.06 -19.89
N SER A 188 0.99 -2.44 -18.65
CA SER A 188 1.99 -3.44 -18.27
C SER A 188 1.34 -4.67 -17.63
N GLY A 189 0.32 -5.22 -18.29
CA GLY A 189 -0.29 -6.49 -17.90
C GLY A 189 -1.65 -6.74 -18.56
N PRO A 190 -2.15 -7.98 -18.56
CA PRO A 190 -3.52 -8.29 -18.96
C PRO A 190 -4.50 -7.79 -17.88
N GLY A 191 -5.24 -6.72 -18.16
CA GLY A 191 -6.27 -6.20 -17.27
C GLY A 191 -7.07 -5.06 -17.90
N ALA A 192 -8.37 -5.27 -18.09
CA ALA A 192 -9.22 -4.31 -18.80
C ALA A 192 -9.48 -3.01 -18.01
N LEU A 193 -9.42 -3.04 -16.67
CA LEU A 193 -9.90 -1.98 -15.77
C LEU A 193 -8.81 -1.04 -15.22
N HIS A 194 -7.64 -0.98 -15.86
CA HIS A 194 -6.53 -0.15 -15.37
C HIS A 194 -6.90 1.34 -15.35
N LYS A 195 -7.45 1.85 -16.45
CA LYS A 195 -7.80 3.27 -16.63
C LYS A 195 -8.98 3.66 -15.75
N GLU A 196 -9.91 2.74 -15.58
CA GLU A 196 -11.11 2.82 -14.74
C GLU A 196 -10.69 2.92 -13.28
N SER A 197 -9.74 2.10 -12.83
CA SER A 197 -9.15 2.15 -11.49
C SER A 197 -8.39 3.46 -11.24
N GLU A 198 -7.54 3.91 -12.18
CA GLU A 198 -6.86 5.20 -12.08
C GLU A 198 -7.83 6.38 -12.02
N ALA A 199 -8.85 6.37 -12.88
CA ALA A 199 -9.89 7.40 -12.90
C ALA A 199 -10.72 7.39 -11.61
N ALA A 200 -11.05 6.21 -11.07
CA ALA A 200 -11.75 6.05 -9.82
C ALA A 200 -10.94 6.57 -8.63
N ILE A 201 -9.66 6.17 -8.49
CA ILE A 201 -8.73 6.69 -7.45
C ILE A 201 -8.65 8.21 -7.56
N ALA A 202 -8.33 8.75 -8.75
CA ALA A 202 -8.15 10.18 -8.96
C ALA A 202 -9.43 11.00 -8.71
N GLY A 203 -10.58 10.48 -9.15
CA GLY A 203 -11.88 11.14 -8.97
C GLY A 203 -12.41 11.11 -7.54
N ASN A 204 -12.07 10.05 -6.78
CA ASN A 204 -12.62 9.83 -5.44
C ASN A 204 -11.65 10.13 -4.29
N TRP A 205 -10.38 10.43 -4.56
CA TRP A 205 -9.33 10.60 -3.54
C TRP A 205 -9.75 11.44 -2.33
N ARG A 206 -10.40 12.59 -2.56
CA ARG A 206 -10.80 13.52 -1.49
C ARG A 206 -11.94 13.00 -0.60
N PHE A 207 -12.67 11.98 -1.03
CA PHE A 207 -13.72 11.32 -0.23
C PHE A 207 -13.14 10.14 0.58
N ILE A 208 -12.22 9.37 -0.01
CA ILE A 208 -11.55 8.24 0.64
C ILE A 208 -10.53 8.75 1.68
N LEU A 209 -9.63 9.63 1.25
CA LEU A 209 -8.46 10.16 1.98
C LEU A 209 -8.51 11.71 2.04
N PRO A 210 -9.51 12.30 2.74
CA PRO A 210 -9.67 13.74 2.87
C PRO A 210 -8.45 14.39 3.53
N GLY A 211 -7.91 15.43 2.89
CA GLY A 211 -6.76 16.19 3.39
C GLY A 211 -5.39 15.66 2.92
N GLU A 212 -5.33 14.45 2.36
CA GLU A 212 -4.09 13.90 1.81
C GLU A 212 -3.89 14.32 0.34
N THR A 213 -2.64 14.51 -0.07
CA THR A 213 -2.30 14.87 -1.45
C THR A 213 -2.28 13.62 -2.33
N LEU A 214 -3.06 13.60 -3.42
CA LEU A 214 -3.07 12.52 -4.40
C LEU A 214 -1.64 12.28 -4.94
N PRO A 215 -1.05 11.08 -4.75
CA PRO A 215 0.26 10.76 -5.28
C PRO A 215 0.27 10.75 -6.82
N LYS A 216 1.41 11.13 -7.42
CA LYS A 216 1.60 11.08 -8.87
C LYS A 216 1.65 9.65 -9.41
N ILE A 217 2.21 8.74 -8.60
CA ILE A 217 2.36 7.31 -8.85
C ILE A 217 1.85 6.60 -7.61
N ILE A 218 1.09 5.52 -7.79
CA ILE A 218 0.76 4.55 -6.75
C ILE A 218 1.18 3.16 -7.27
N ALA A 219 2.01 2.46 -6.50
CA ALA A 219 2.52 1.14 -6.84
C ALA A 219 2.72 0.31 -5.56
N SER A 220 2.09 -0.85 -5.54
CA SER A 220 2.29 -1.90 -4.53
C SER A 220 1.92 -3.24 -5.17
N GLN A 221 2.49 -4.35 -4.71
CA GLN A 221 2.23 -5.67 -5.30
C GLN A 221 0.71 -5.97 -5.34
N CYS A 222 0.26 -6.62 -6.41
CA CYS A 222 -1.17 -6.80 -6.69
C CYS A 222 -1.92 -7.63 -5.64
N CYS A 223 -3.23 -7.69 -5.85
CA CYS A 223 -4.06 -8.81 -5.43
C CYS A 223 -4.36 -8.87 -3.92
N ALA A 224 -4.18 -7.77 -3.18
CA ALA A 224 -4.73 -7.51 -1.84
C ALA A 224 -4.42 -8.57 -0.74
N GLN A 225 -3.33 -9.34 -0.85
CA GLN A 225 -2.93 -10.31 0.17
C GLN A 225 -1.72 -9.80 0.95
N PHE A 226 -1.89 -9.51 2.24
CA PHE A 226 -0.86 -8.85 3.06
C PHE A 226 -1.00 -9.17 4.54
N ALA A 227 0.09 -8.96 5.28
CA ALA A 227 0.10 -8.90 6.74
C ALA A 227 0.34 -7.46 7.20
N VAL A 228 -0.31 -7.05 8.28
CA VAL A 228 -0.19 -5.69 8.82
C VAL A 228 -0.28 -5.72 10.35
N THR A 229 0.55 -4.92 11.01
CA THR A 229 0.55 -4.76 12.48
C THR A 229 -0.63 -3.89 12.93
N ARG A 230 -1.15 -4.14 14.15
CA ARG A 230 -2.10 -3.24 14.82
C ARG A 230 -1.57 -1.81 14.87
N ARG A 231 -0.27 -1.63 15.14
CA ARG A 231 0.38 -0.31 15.13
C ARG A 231 0.20 0.41 13.79
N ALA A 232 0.39 -0.29 12.67
CA ALA A 232 0.21 0.27 11.33
C ALA A 232 -1.26 0.58 11.00
N ILE A 233 -2.21 -0.26 11.42
CA ILE A 233 -3.66 0.04 11.31
C ILE A 233 -4.01 1.28 12.15
N GLN A 234 -3.55 1.35 13.40
CA GLN A 234 -3.89 2.43 14.33
C GLN A 234 -3.16 3.77 14.04
N ARG A 235 -2.32 3.84 12.99
CA ARG A 235 -1.82 5.13 12.47
C ARG A 235 -2.95 6.00 11.92
N ARG A 236 -4.08 5.40 11.53
CA ARG A 236 -5.32 6.07 11.12
C ARG A 236 -6.42 5.83 12.17
N PRO A 237 -7.21 6.86 12.53
CA PRO A 237 -8.32 6.69 13.46
C PRO A 237 -9.40 5.78 12.85
N LYS A 238 -10.17 5.09 13.70
CA LYS A 238 -11.30 4.22 13.28
C LYS A 238 -12.23 4.87 12.26
N SER A 239 -12.51 6.16 12.42
CA SER A 239 -13.34 6.99 11.54
C SER A 239 -12.85 7.06 10.09
N ASP A 240 -11.57 6.79 9.82
CA ASP A 240 -11.04 6.70 8.47
C ASP A 240 -11.51 5.41 7.78
N TYR A 241 -11.41 4.28 8.46
CA TYR A 241 -11.90 3.00 7.96
C TYR A 241 -13.42 3.00 7.80
N GLU A 242 -14.15 3.61 8.75
CA GLU A 242 -15.60 3.79 8.65
C GLU A 242 -16.00 4.61 7.43
N ARG A 243 -15.30 5.73 7.16
CA ARG A 243 -15.51 6.55 5.97
C ARG A 243 -15.15 5.82 4.68
N MET A 244 -14.06 5.05 4.66
CA MET A 244 -13.68 4.21 3.52
C MET A 244 -14.76 3.17 3.21
N ARG A 245 -15.32 2.52 4.24
CA ARG A 245 -16.43 1.57 4.10
C ARG A 245 -17.71 2.26 3.62
N GLN A 246 -18.00 3.45 4.13
CA GLN A 246 -19.16 4.22 3.69
C GLN A 246 -19.02 4.67 2.23
N TRP A 247 -17.85 5.15 1.81
CA TRP A 247 -17.58 5.43 0.40
C TRP A 247 -17.79 4.20 -0.49
N LEU A 248 -17.37 3.02 -0.03
CA LEU A 248 -17.55 1.77 -0.78
C LEU A 248 -19.04 1.41 -0.96
N LEU A 249 -19.84 1.51 0.11
CA LEU A 249 -21.28 1.29 0.09
C LEU A 249 -22.03 2.29 -0.80
N ASP A 250 -21.68 3.58 -0.70
CA ASP A 250 -22.32 4.65 -1.48
C ASP A 250 -21.83 4.72 -2.95
N SER A 251 -20.87 3.85 -3.33
CA SER A 251 -20.22 3.90 -4.64
C SER A 251 -21.09 3.32 -5.75
N LEU A 252 -21.43 4.16 -6.73
CA LEU A 252 -22.06 3.76 -7.99
C LEU A 252 -21.08 3.10 -8.99
N LEU A 253 -19.82 2.89 -8.60
CA LEU A 253 -18.86 2.16 -9.41
C LEU A 253 -19.16 0.66 -9.38
N GLU A 254 -18.90 -0.02 -10.50
CA GLU A 254 -18.92 -1.49 -10.55
C GLU A 254 -18.02 -2.10 -9.48
N ASP A 255 -18.43 -3.27 -8.99
CA ASP A 255 -17.78 -3.96 -7.87
C ASP A 255 -16.30 -4.19 -8.09
N GLU A 256 -15.93 -4.72 -9.27
CA GLU A 256 -14.53 -4.94 -9.63
C GLU A 256 -13.71 -3.63 -9.59
N VAL A 257 -14.25 -2.53 -10.12
CA VAL A 257 -13.57 -1.21 -10.06
C VAL A 257 -13.44 -0.72 -8.62
N SER A 258 -14.51 -0.80 -7.82
CA SER A 258 -14.53 -0.31 -6.45
C SER A 258 -13.65 -1.12 -5.48
N GLY A 259 -13.56 -2.44 -5.66
CA GLY A 259 -12.61 -3.30 -4.94
C GLY A 259 -11.17 -3.04 -5.36
N ARG A 260 -10.92 -2.90 -6.67
CA ARG A 260 -9.59 -2.64 -7.23
C ARG A 260 -9.01 -1.27 -6.83
N VAL A 261 -9.86 -0.28 -6.52
CA VAL A 261 -9.42 0.95 -5.82
C VAL A 261 -8.75 0.61 -4.49
N PHE A 262 -9.34 -0.27 -3.67
CA PHE A 262 -8.73 -0.67 -2.40
C PHE A 262 -7.52 -1.59 -2.58
N GLU A 263 -7.54 -2.53 -3.55
CA GLU A 263 -6.39 -3.37 -3.91
C GLU A 263 -5.10 -2.54 -4.08
N LYS A 264 -5.21 -1.40 -4.77
CA LYS A 264 -4.07 -0.48 -5.04
C LYS A 264 -3.76 0.50 -3.91
N LEU A 265 -4.62 0.59 -2.90
CA LEU A 265 -4.46 1.55 -1.79
C LEU A 265 -4.07 0.91 -0.47
N TRP A 266 -4.16 -0.42 -0.29
CA TRP A 266 -3.84 -1.06 1.00
C TRP A 266 -2.46 -0.67 1.54
N ALA A 267 -1.41 -0.79 0.74
CA ALA A 267 -0.07 -0.40 1.14
C ALA A 267 0.00 1.08 1.55
N TYR A 268 -0.58 2.00 0.76
CA TYR A 268 -0.64 3.43 1.08
C TYR A 268 -1.45 3.74 2.35
N ILE A 269 -2.56 3.03 2.57
CA ILE A 269 -3.42 3.19 3.74
C ILE A 269 -2.64 2.90 5.04
N PHE A 270 -1.79 1.86 5.05
CA PHE A 270 -1.05 1.46 6.25
C PHE A 270 0.34 2.10 6.40
N THR A 271 1.02 2.43 5.30
CA THR A 271 2.40 2.96 5.31
C THR A 271 2.49 4.47 5.06
N GLY A 272 1.53 5.05 4.33
CA GLY A 272 1.58 6.44 3.86
C GLY A 272 2.56 6.65 2.70
N ASP A 273 3.21 5.58 2.24
CA ASP A 273 4.12 5.58 1.10
C ASP A 273 3.40 5.07 -0.15
N ALA A 274 3.51 5.83 -1.23
CA ALA A 274 2.79 5.56 -2.47
C ALA A 274 3.50 4.56 -3.40
N VAL A 275 4.75 4.23 -3.09
CA VAL A 275 5.50 3.16 -3.77
C VAL A 275 6.06 2.25 -2.69
N GLN A 276 5.69 0.98 -2.74
CA GLN A 276 5.96 -0.07 -1.75
C GLN A 276 6.38 -1.36 -2.44
#